data_AF-C8PE67-F1
#
_entry.id   AF-C8PE67-F1
#
_cell.length_a   1.000
_cell.length_b   1.000
_cell.length_c   1.000
_cell.angle_alpha   90.00
_cell.angle_beta   90.00
_cell.angle_gamma   90.00
#
_symmetry.space_group_name_H-M   'P 1'
#
loop_
_entity.id
_entity.type
_entity.pdbx_description
1 polymer ?
#
loop_
_entity_poly.entity_id
_entity_poly.type
_entity_poly.pdbx_seq_one_letter_code
_entity_poly.pdbx_strand_id
1 'polypeptide(L)'
;MKSFKLRFIYAICVVVACALYLLAERSGLVERKQTHFTVTSDTNVSKVPGLSKYVTQEEVDSFAFRYWDIDYNSNPKNAFKEPAIDVELKRLLKSKQTDKILKFMKDNNLTVDHTMHGGVTPVMYSSFWDDTNTTQELIKLGADIHKKDEYKLSAMAYAIENNATKTVRLLLDNGVKFEEVKMVQGYIVCPRYSDDTEIIVGNNIDIKLRTECLINHNHSKDPVYPLNYAIYSNLIEIADMMLQKGMKPKAYEGPLYYLSNSSIPFQRKEIFKRSIYTFLPRDMMYKDKLKLLIKHNIDGLPDKDDFIVARNNCLNNTAMSIKEKESYINHMNDYCYGEKILESYDWALRGRWEVKNNEEKDKGTDRYWKEKDFIKFFGYMPNDKKCTKLEPDIKILNFYNMKIDRYKALCGNGLSDEEILQKSSLKDKNSTEAFDIETFFKYLNFEEMLEKAKVKILHNGEKIDIKDYAEILRQEAAKKLDSNQ
;
A
#
# COMPACT_ATOMS: atom_id res chain seq x y z
N MET A 1 -31.47 34.21 -68.41
CA MET A 1 -30.50 33.10 -68.68
C MET A 1 -29.03 33.42 -68.37
N LYS A 2 -28.51 34.64 -68.57
CA LYS A 2 -27.08 34.96 -68.31
C LYS A 2 -26.68 34.95 -66.82
N SER A 3 -27.51 35.46 -65.90
CA SER A 3 -27.15 35.49 -64.46
C SER A 3 -27.20 34.12 -63.79
N PHE A 4 -28.09 33.22 -64.24
CA PHE A 4 -28.18 31.86 -63.71
C PHE A 4 -26.95 31.03 -64.11
N LYS A 5 -26.51 31.12 -65.38
CA LYS A 5 -25.28 30.48 -65.84
C LYS A 5 -24.05 30.97 -65.06
N LEU A 6 -23.97 32.27 -64.79
CA LEU A 6 -22.86 32.85 -64.04
C LEU A 6 -22.84 32.38 -62.57
N ARG A 7 -24.00 32.38 -61.88
CA ARG A 7 -24.11 31.86 -60.51
C ARG A 7 -23.82 30.36 -60.42
N PHE A 8 -24.23 29.59 -61.44
CA PHE A 8 -23.96 28.16 -61.53
C PHE A 8 -22.46 27.88 -61.72
N ILE A 9 -21.78 28.69 -62.55
CA ILE A 9 -20.31 28.62 -62.72
C ILE A 9 -19.60 28.95 -61.40
N TYR A 10 -20.01 30.00 -60.68
CA TYR A 10 -19.41 30.33 -59.37
C TYR A 10 -19.63 29.23 -58.35
N ALA A 11 -20.84 28.64 -58.28
CA ALA A 11 -21.12 27.53 -57.38
C ALA A 11 -20.24 26.31 -57.68
N ILE A 12 -20.05 25.97 -58.96
CA ILE A 12 -19.14 24.89 -59.38
C ILE A 12 -17.69 25.22 -59.00
N CYS A 13 -17.22 26.46 -59.24
CA CYS A 13 -15.86 26.86 -58.88
C CYS A 13 -15.60 26.76 -57.37
N VAL A 14 -16.57 27.14 -56.51
CA VAL A 14 -16.46 27.02 -55.05
C VAL A 14 -16.43 25.54 -54.63
N VAL A 15 -17.30 24.71 -55.21
CA VAL A 15 -17.32 23.27 -54.91
C VAL A 15 -16.02 22.59 -55.35
N VAL A 16 -15.49 22.96 -56.52
CA VAL A 16 -14.20 22.45 -57.02
C VAL A 16 -13.06 22.94 -56.15
N ALA A 17 -13.04 24.20 -55.71
CA ALA A 17 -12.02 24.71 -54.81
C ALA A 17 -12.07 24.02 -53.43
N CYS A 18 -13.26 23.80 -52.87
CA CYS A 18 -13.42 23.04 -51.63
C CYS A 18 -13.03 21.56 -51.80
N ALA A 19 -13.38 20.94 -52.92
CA ALA A 19 -12.99 19.56 -53.23
C ALA A 19 -11.48 19.43 -53.41
N LEU A 20 -10.83 20.40 -54.09
CA LEU A 20 -9.38 20.44 -54.25
C LEU A 20 -8.67 20.71 -52.91
N TYR A 21 -9.23 21.55 -52.04
CA TYR A 21 -8.71 21.75 -50.69
C TYR A 21 -8.82 20.48 -49.84
N LEU A 22 -9.97 19.80 -49.85
CA LEU A 22 -10.17 18.53 -49.14
C LEU A 22 -9.32 17.39 -49.73
N LEU A 23 -9.12 17.38 -51.05
CA LEU A 23 -8.21 16.46 -51.72
C LEU A 23 -6.76 16.76 -51.35
N ALA A 24 -6.35 18.03 -51.28
CA ALA A 24 -5.02 18.43 -50.82
C ALA A 24 -4.79 18.09 -49.35
N GLU A 25 -5.82 18.17 -48.50
CA GLU A 25 -5.78 17.74 -47.09
C GLU A 25 -5.68 16.20 -46.97
N ARG A 26 -6.37 15.43 -47.83
CA ARG A 26 -6.29 13.96 -47.88
C ARG A 26 -5.03 13.41 -48.53
N SER A 27 -4.43 14.15 -49.46
CA SER A 27 -3.21 13.74 -50.18
C SER A 27 -1.92 14.25 -49.53
N GLY A 28 -2.01 14.95 -48.39
CA GLY A 28 -0.85 15.44 -47.63
C GLY A 28 -0.11 16.62 -48.27
N LEU A 29 -0.66 17.24 -49.33
CA LEU A 29 -0.10 18.41 -50.00
C LEU A 29 -0.21 19.70 -49.16
N VAL A 30 -1.16 19.72 -48.22
CA VAL A 30 -1.14 20.68 -47.12
C VAL A 30 -0.43 20.00 -45.95
N GLU A 31 0.86 20.31 -45.75
CA GLU A 31 1.52 19.96 -44.50
C GLU A 31 0.75 20.63 -43.35
N ARG A 32 -0.11 19.88 -42.65
CA ARG A 32 -0.21 20.08 -41.21
C ARG A 32 1.20 19.80 -40.74
N LYS A 33 1.99 20.83 -40.47
CA LYS A 33 3.19 20.71 -39.66
C LYS A 33 2.74 20.16 -38.31
N GLN A 34 2.60 18.85 -38.21
CA GLN A 34 2.64 18.14 -36.94
C GLN A 34 4.07 18.32 -36.47
N THR A 35 4.32 19.46 -35.85
CA THR A 35 5.52 19.66 -35.05
C THR A 35 5.36 18.71 -33.88
N HIS A 36 5.94 17.52 -33.99
CA HIS A 36 6.12 16.64 -32.84
C HIS A 36 7.08 17.38 -31.90
N PHE A 37 6.52 18.07 -30.91
CA PHE A 37 7.28 18.65 -29.83
C PHE A 37 7.42 17.59 -28.74
N THR A 38 8.63 17.10 -28.52
CA THR A 38 8.92 16.17 -27.44
C THR A 38 9.13 16.98 -26.17
N VAL A 39 8.30 16.72 -25.15
CA VAL A 39 8.52 17.22 -23.80
C VAL A 39 9.55 16.33 -23.13
N THR A 40 10.69 16.90 -22.78
CA THR A 40 11.78 16.29 -22.02
C THR A 40 11.81 16.84 -20.60
N SER A 41 12.59 16.22 -19.71
CA SER A 41 12.71 16.61 -18.30
C SER A 41 13.20 18.06 -18.10
N ASP A 42 13.95 18.60 -19.05
CA ASP A 42 14.52 19.94 -19.05
C ASP A 42 13.67 20.96 -19.84
N THR A 43 12.49 20.56 -20.33
CA THR A 43 11.62 21.45 -21.11
C THR A 43 11.13 22.63 -20.26
N ASN A 44 11.47 23.84 -20.69
CA ASN A 44 10.90 25.06 -20.12
C ASN A 44 9.63 25.46 -20.87
N VAL A 45 8.47 25.18 -20.26
CA VAL A 45 7.14 25.40 -20.84
C VAL A 45 6.92 26.84 -21.26
N SER A 46 7.43 27.81 -20.47
CA SER A 46 7.27 29.24 -20.77
C SER A 46 8.06 29.70 -22.01
N LYS A 47 9.11 28.98 -22.39
CA LYS A 47 9.95 29.29 -23.55
C LYS A 47 9.43 28.69 -24.86
N VAL A 48 8.46 27.79 -24.79
CA VAL A 48 7.89 27.10 -25.97
C VAL A 48 6.50 27.68 -26.27
N PRO A 49 6.34 28.44 -27.36
CA PRO A 49 5.06 29.10 -27.68
C PRO A 49 3.90 28.11 -27.76
N GLY A 50 2.86 28.33 -26.95
CA GLY A 50 1.64 27.53 -26.95
C GLY A 50 1.72 26.21 -26.17
N LEU A 51 2.90 25.82 -25.65
CA LEU A 51 3.05 24.58 -24.89
C LEU A 51 2.27 24.60 -23.56
N SER A 52 2.13 25.77 -22.95
CA SER A 52 1.37 25.98 -21.71
C SER A 52 -0.13 25.65 -21.82
N LYS A 53 -0.66 25.44 -23.04
CA LYS A 53 -2.03 24.96 -23.26
C LYS A 53 -2.19 23.45 -23.01
N TYR A 54 -1.09 22.71 -23.02
CA TYR A 54 -1.08 21.25 -23.00
C TYR A 54 -0.43 20.68 -21.75
N VAL A 55 0.58 21.36 -21.22
CA VAL A 55 1.33 20.92 -20.05
C VAL A 55 1.80 22.13 -19.25
N THR A 56 1.75 22.03 -17.93
CA THR A 56 2.30 23.02 -16.99
C THR A 56 3.77 22.74 -16.71
N GLN A 57 4.52 23.76 -16.26
CA GLN A 57 5.91 23.52 -15.83
C GLN A 57 5.96 22.50 -14.68
N GLU A 58 4.97 22.51 -13.79
CA GLU A 58 4.87 21.57 -12.68
C GLU A 58 4.71 20.12 -13.15
N GLU A 59 3.95 19.87 -14.22
CA GLU A 59 3.82 18.54 -14.81
C GLU A 59 5.11 18.07 -15.47
N VAL A 60 5.83 18.95 -16.17
CA VAL A 60 7.15 18.62 -16.74
C VAL A 60 8.17 18.31 -15.64
N ASP A 61 8.25 19.18 -14.64
CA ASP A 61 9.16 19.01 -13.50
C ASP A 61 8.82 17.73 -12.72
N SER A 62 7.52 17.46 -12.49
CA SER A 62 7.08 16.22 -11.84
C SER A 62 7.40 14.98 -12.66
N PHE A 63 7.39 15.05 -13.99
CA PHE A 63 7.75 13.93 -14.85
C PHE A 63 9.27 13.68 -14.80
N ALA A 64 10.07 14.73 -14.91
CA ALA A 64 11.53 14.67 -14.76
C ALA A 64 11.96 14.02 -13.45
N PHE A 65 11.33 14.47 -12.37
CA PHE A 65 11.57 14.01 -11.00
C PHE A 65 11.40 12.49 -10.82
N ARG A 66 10.51 11.87 -11.58
CA ARG A 66 10.16 10.45 -11.40
C ARG A 66 11.23 9.47 -11.83
N TYR A 67 12.03 9.83 -12.82
CA TYR A 67 13.00 8.93 -13.43
C TYR A 67 14.45 9.24 -13.03
N TRP A 68 14.62 10.24 -12.19
CA TRP A 68 15.92 10.66 -11.73
C TRP A 68 16.50 9.71 -10.67
N ASP A 69 17.79 9.42 -10.78
CA ASP A 69 18.58 8.79 -9.73
C ASP A 69 19.95 9.47 -9.66
N ILE A 70 20.39 9.80 -8.46
CA ILE A 70 21.72 10.39 -8.23
C ILE A 70 22.85 9.45 -8.72
N ASP A 71 22.60 8.14 -8.70
CA ASP A 71 23.45 7.07 -9.23
C ASP A 71 23.03 6.64 -10.65
N TYR A 72 22.59 7.59 -11.50
CA TYR A 72 22.06 7.37 -12.86
C TYR A 72 22.82 6.30 -13.66
N ASN A 73 24.15 6.40 -13.75
CA ASN A 73 25.01 5.48 -14.50
C ASN A 73 25.06 4.02 -14.02
N SER A 74 24.39 3.66 -12.93
CA SER A 74 24.26 2.26 -12.51
C SER A 74 23.44 1.41 -13.50
N ASN A 75 22.65 2.05 -14.39
CA ASN A 75 21.88 1.36 -15.42
C ASN A 75 22.66 1.28 -16.76
N PRO A 76 23.07 0.07 -17.20
CA PRO A 76 23.86 -0.10 -18.43
C PRO A 76 23.06 0.22 -19.71
N LYS A 77 21.74 0.44 -19.62
CA LYS A 77 20.87 0.78 -20.76
C LYS A 77 20.76 2.29 -21.02
N ASN A 78 21.37 3.13 -20.19
CA ASN A 78 21.28 4.58 -20.36
C ASN A 78 21.98 5.04 -21.64
N ALA A 79 21.28 5.86 -22.43
CA ALA A 79 21.80 6.41 -23.67
C ALA A 79 22.89 7.49 -23.44
N PHE A 80 22.79 8.21 -22.32
CA PHE A 80 23.79 9.19 -21.91
C PHE A 80 24.94 8.50 -21.18
N LYS A 81 26.18 8.84 -21.57
CA LYS A 81 27.40 8.41 -20.89
C LYS A 81 28.02 9.62 -20.20
N GLU A 82 28.04 9.60 -18.86
CA GLU A 82 28.69 10.67 -18.09
C GLU A 82 30.19 10.78 -18.44
N PRO A 83 30.79 11.99 -18.35
CA PRO A 83 32.23 12.17 -18.46
C PRO A 83 33.00 11.26 -17.49
N ALA A 84 34.12 10.69 -17.94
CA ALA A 84 34.91 9.76 -17.12
C ALA A 84 35.38 10.37 -15.79
N ILE A 85 35.64 11.68 -15.79
CA ILE A 85 35.99 12.44 -14.58
C ILE A 85 34.86 12.46 -13.55
N ASP A 86 33.61 12.60 -13.99
CA ASP A 86 32.43 12.61 -13.12
C ASP A 86 32.14 11.21 -12.57
N VAL A 87 32.29 10.18 -13.41
CA VAL A 87 32.17 8.78 -13.00
C VAL A 87 33.16 8.45 -11.88
N GLU A 88 34.42 8.85 -12.04
CA GLU A 88 35.45 8.63 -11.04
C GLU A 88 35.20 9.47 -9.77
N LEU A 89 34.75 10.72 -9.91
CA LEU A 89 34.38 11.56 -8.78
C LEU A 89 33.24 10.94 -7.96
N LYS A 90 32.16 10.45 -8.61
CA LYS A 90 31.07 9.73 -7.94
C LYS A 90 31.56 8.49 -7.21
N ARG A 91 32.41 7.68 -7.85
CA ARG A 91 33.01 6.48 -7.24
C ARG A 91 33.81 6.84 -5.97
N LEU A 92 34.58 7.93 -6.01
CA LEU A 92 35.33 8.43 -4.86
C LEU A 92 34.41 8.97 -3.77
N LEU A 93 33.40 9.77 -4.10
CA LEU A 93 32.40 10.28 -3.16
C LEU A 93 31.67 9.14 -2.44
N LYS A 94 31.29 8.08 -3.15
CA LYS A 94 30.69 6.87 -2.59
C LYS A 94 31.63 6.12 -1.64
N SER A 95 32.94 6.24 -1.84
CA SER A 95 33.95 5.62 -0.98
C SER A 95 34.15 6.36 0.36
N LYS A 96 33.62 7.59 0.49
CA LYS A 96 33.72 8.44 1.68
C LYS A 96 35.14 8.78 2.16
N GLN A 97 36.12 8.66 1.28
CA GLN A 97 37.52 8.98 1.58
C GLN A 97 37.80 10.44 1.25
N THR A 98 37.46 11.34 2.19
CA THR A 98 37.52 12.80 2.01
C THR A 98 38.86 13.28 1.44
N ASP A 99 40.00 12.83 1.97
CA ASP A 99 41.32 13.24 1.48
C ASP A 99 41.54 12.87 0.01
N LYS A 100 41.07 11.69 -0.41
CA LYS A 100 41.19 11.24 -1.82
C LYS A 100 40.25 12.02 -2.72
N ILE A 101 39.05 12.33 -2.26
CA ILE A 101 38.07 13.15 -2.99
C ILE A 101 38.63 14.55 -3.22
N LEU A 102 39.08 15.22 -2.16
CA LEU A 102 39.64 16.57 -2.23
C LEU A 102 40.92 16.62 -3.07
N LYS A 103 41.80 15.61 -2.94
CA LYS A 103 42.98 15.49 -3.78
C LYS A 103 42.60 15.32 -5.26
N PHE A 104 41.67 14.42 -5.58
CA PHE A 104 41.21 14.21 -6.95
C PHE A 104 40.61 15.47 -7.56
N MET A 105 39.76 16.19 -6.80
CA MET A 105 39.18 17.45 -7.24
C MET A 105 40.28 18.48 -7.53
N LYS A 106 41.28 18.61 -6.65
CA LYS A 106 42.42 19.51 -6.84
C LYS A 106 43.26 19.14 -8.06
N ASP A 107 43.66 17.87 -8.18
CA ASP A 107 44.53 17.37 -9.24
C ASP A 107 43.88 17.52 -10.63
N ASN A 108 42.53 17.59 -10.69
CA ASN A 108 41.77 17.78 -11.92
C ASN A 108 41.13 19.18 -12.06
N ASN A 109 41.51 20.17 -11.24
CA ASN A 109 40.99 21.54 -11.27
C ASN A 109 39.45 21.64 -11.14
N LEU A 110 38.83 20.75 -10.36
CA LEU A 110 37.40 20.79 -10.07
C LEU A 110 37.11 21.72 -8.89
N THR A 111 36.10 22.59 -9.06
CA THR A 111 35.60 23.43 -7.96
C THR A 111 34.75 22.61 -7.00
N VAL A 112 34.54 23.11 -5.77
CA VAL A 112 33.66 22.45 -4.78
C VAL A 112 32.19 22.37 -5.22
N ASP A 113 31.78 23.26 -6.14
CA ASP A 113 30.46 23.30 -6.77
C ASP A 113 30.43 22.70 -8.18
N HIS A 114 31.46 21.92 -8.54
CA HIS A 114 31.49 21.16 -9.78
C HIS A 114 30.18 20.41 -9.98
N THR A 115 29.57 20.52 -11.15
CA THR A 115 28.29 19.89 -11.44
C THR A 115 28.51 18.64 -12.28
N MET A 116 28.19 17.49 -11.70
CA MET A 116 28.06 16.23 -12.42
C MET A 116 26.74 16.20 -13.19
N HIS A 117 26.47 15.09 -13.89
CA HIS A 117 25.21 14.91 -14.63
C HIS A 117 23.97 15.20 -13.77
N GLY A 118 22.98 15.85 -14.38
CA GLY A 118 21.76 16.31 -13.70
C GLY A 118 21.96 17.55 -12.83
N GLY A 119 23.15 18.17 -12.83
CA GLY A 119 23.46 19.32 -11.99
C GLY A 119 23.86 18.97 -10.54
N VAL A 120 24.12 17.69 -10.26
CA VAL A 120 24.49 17.20 -8.91
C VAL A 120 25.84 17.75 -8.48
N THR A 121 25.91 18.33 -7.29
CA THR A 121 27.18 18.78 -6.70
C THR A 121 27.79 17.72 -5.79
N PRO A 122 29.11 17.78 -5.49
CA PRO A 122 29.76 16.96 -4.49
C PRO A 122 29.03 16.96 -3.13
N VAL A 123 28.53 18.12 -2.70
CA VAL A 123 27.80 18.26 -1.42
C VAL A 123 26.46 17.52 -1.44
N MET A 124 25.73 17.53 -2.56
CA MET A 124 24.50 16.75 -2.71
C MET A 124 24.77 15.25 -2.61
N TYR A 125 25.83 14.80 -3.27
CA TYR A 125 26.20 13.38 -3.32
C TYR A 125 26.73 12.88 -1.97
N SER A 126 27.59 13.65 -1.27
CA SER A 126 28.03 13.29 0.09
C SER A 126 26.87 13.32 1.09
N SER A 127 25.88 14.20 0.88
CA SER A 127 24.67 14.27 1.69
C SER A 127 23.79 13.04 1.52
N PHE A 128 23.59 12.56 0.29
CA PHE A 128 22.87 11.31 0.03
C PHE A 128 23.48 10.13 0.80
N TRP A 129 24.81 10.03 0.87
CA TRP A 129 25.48 8.91 1.52
C TRP A 129 25.67 9.06 3.04
N ASP A 130 25.15 10.10 3.69
CA ASP A 130 25.44 10.41 5.11
C ASP A 130 26.95 10.57 5.39
N ASP A 131 27.71 11.07 4.41
CA ASP A 131 29.15 11.37 4.55
C ASP A 131 29.35 12.77 5.13
N THR A 132 29.14 12.87 6.45
CA THR A 132 29.30 14.12 7.21
C THR A 132 30.70 14.73 7.09
N ASN A 133 31.76 13.93 7.03
CA ASN A 133 33.12 14.45 6.99
C ASN A 133 33.41 15.16 5.66
N THR A 134 33.12 14.49 4.54
CA THR A 134 33.27 15.13 3.22
C THR A 134 32.32 16.32 3.07
N THR A 135 31.08 16.19 3.52
CA THR A 135 30.10 17.30 3.48
C THR A 135 30.64 18.51 4.26
N GLN A 136 31.15 18.31 5.47
CA GLN A 136 31.68 19.38 6.31
C GLN A 136 32.90 20.07 5.68
N GLU A 137 33.82 19.31 5.09
CA GLU A 137 35.00 19.89 4.42
C GLU A 137 34.62 20.66 3.15
N LEU A 138 33.69 20.14 2.35
CA LEU A 138 33.18 20.87 1.17
C LEU A 138 32.51 22.19 1.57
N ILE A 139 31.73 22.20 2.66
CA ILE A 139 31.14 23.44 3.22
C ILE A 139 32.23 24.43 3.64
N LYS A 140 33.27 23.99 4.34
CA LYS A 140 34.40 24.86 4.76
C LYS A 140 35.12 25.47 3.56
N LEU A 141 35.19 24.74 2.45
CA LEU A 141 35.79 25.19 1.20
C LEU A 141 34.84 26.06 0.35
N GLY A 142 33.63 26.36 0.84
CA GLY A 142 32.71 27.31 0.22
C GLY A 142 31.69 26.68 -0.74
N ALA A 143 31.41 25.38 -0.65
CA ALA A 143 30.35 24.75 -1.44
C ALA A 143 28.98 25.39 -1.14
N ASP A 144 28.19 25.66 -2.17
CA ASP A 144 26.83 26.19 -2.03
C ASP A 144 25.85 25.07 -1.63
N ILE A 145 25.55 25.00 -0.34
CA ILE A 145 24.61 24.04 0.26
C ILE A 145 23.14 24.30 -0.06
N HIS A 146 22.81 25.48 -0.63
CA HIS A 146 21.45 25.82 -1.06
C HIS A 146 21.21 25.56 -2.55
N LYS A 147 22.28 25.24 -3.29
CA LYS A 147 22.19 24.90 -4.70
C LYS A 147 21.22 23.75 -4.93
N LYS A 148 20.50 23.84 -6.04
CA LYS A 148 19.55 22.82 -6.51
C LYS A 148 20.01 22.29 -7.85
N ASP A 149 19.82 21.00 -8.04
CA ASP A 149 20.10 20.33 -9.29
C ASP A 149 18.99 20.61 -10.33
N GLU A 150 19.09 19.97 -11.50
CA GLU A 150 18.13 20.16 -12.59
C GLU A 150 16.71 19.71 -12.18
N TYR A 151 16.60 18.75 -11.25
CA TYR A 151 15.37 18.16 -10.70
C TYR A 151 14.86 18.88 -9.45
N LYS A 152 15.46 20.03 -9.11
CA LYS A 152 15.11 20.89 -7.96
C LYS A 152 15.42 20.26 -6.60
N LEU A 153 16.22 19.19 -6.56
CA LEU A 153 16.69 18.57 -5.33
C LEU A 153 17.93 19.31 -4.80
N SER A 154 17.96 19.54 -3.50
CA SER A 154 19.10 20.13 -2.78
C SER A 154 19.84 19.07 -1.98
N ALA A 155 20.98 19.45 -1.38
CA ALA A 155 21.70 18.58 -0.45
C ALA A 155 20.81 18.05 0.69
N MET A 156 19.93 18.91 1.23
CA MET A 156 18.95 18.53 2.26
C MET A 156 17.90 17.55 1.72
N ALA A 157 17.44 17.69 0.47
CA ALA A 157 16.50 16.77 -0.13
C ALA A 157 17.09 15.36 -0.21
N TYR A 158 18.30 15.22 -0.75
CA TYR A 158 19.01 13.95 -0.84
C TYR A 158 19.31 13.33 0.52
N ALA A 159 19.65 14.15 1.52
CA ALA A 159 19.86 13.66 2.88
C ALA A 159 18.58 13.05 3.47
N ILE A 160 17.42 13.69 3.25
CA ILE A 160 16.11 13.17 3.69
C ILE A 160 15.78 11.87 2.96
N GLU A 161 15.96 11.83 1.63
CA GLU A 161 15.65 10.67 0.79
C GLU A 161 16.31 9.38 1.26
N ASN A 162 17.57 9.47 1.72
CA ASN A 162 18.35 8.30 2.12
C ASN A 162 18.50 8.13 3.65
N ASN A 163 17.66 8.81 4.45
CA ASN A 163 17.72 8.80 5.91
C ASN A 163 19.10 9.21 6.50
N ALA A 164 19.81 10.09 5.80
CA ALA A 164 21.14 10.59 6.17
C ALA A 164 21.05 11.59 7.34
N THR A 165 20.69 11.06 8.50
CA THR A 165 20.25 11.84 9.64
C THR A 165 21.35 12.74 10.21
N LYS A 166 22.62 12.29 10.14
CA LYS A 166 23.74 13.10 10.61
C LYS A 166 24.02 14.25 9.66
N THR A 167 23.93 14.01 8.35
CA THR A 167 24.06 15.09 7.37
C THR A 167 22.87 16.06 7.44
N VAL A 168 21.64 15.60 7.68
CA VAL A 168 20.49 16.50 7.95
C VAL A 168 20.81 17.45 9.09
N ARG A 169 21.33 16.95 10.22
CA ARG A 169 21.74 17.79 11.36
C ARG A 169 22.83 18.78 10.97
N LEU A 170 23.86 18.33 10.28
CA LEU A 170 24.94 19.18 9.80
C LEU A 170 24.43 20.32 8.90
N LEU A 171 23.52 20.04 7.98
CA LEU A 171 22.94 21.05 7.08
C LEU A 171 22.08 22.06 7.85
N LEU A 172 21.29 21.59 8.83
CA LEU A 172 20.54 22.48 9.73
C LEU A 172 21.47 23.40 10.53
N ASP A 173 22.57 22.88 11.06
CA ASP A 173 23.57 23.63 11.82
C ASP A 173 24.29 24.69 10.96
N ASN A 174 24.36 24.48 9.65
CA ASN A 174 24.91 25.43 8.68
C ASN A 174 23.83 26.34 8.04
N GLY A 175 22.62 26.38 8.60
CA GLY A 175 21.58 27.36 8.24
C GLY A 175 20.61 26.95 7.15
N VAL A 176 20.71 25.72 6.62
CA VAL A 176 19.70 25.17 5.69
C VAL A 176 18.40 24.91 6.44
N LYS A 177 17.25 25.19 5.80
CA LYS A 177 15.93 24.98 6.38
C LYS A 177 15.16 23.86 5.69
N PHE A 178 14.31 23.14 6.42
CA PHE A 178 13.47 22.11 5.82
C PHE A 178 12.47 22.69 4.80
N GLU A 179 12.01 23.92 5.00
CA GLU A 179 11.05 24.62 4.13
C GLU A 179 11.61 24.92 2.72
N GLU A 180 12.93 24.84 2.55
CA GLU A 180 13.57 24.98 1.24
C GLU A 180 13.37 23.73 0.35
N VAL A 181 13.05 22.59 0.98
CA VAL A 181 12.75 21.32 0.33
C VAL A 181 11.25 21.22 0.09
N LYS A 182 10.84 21.35 -1.17
CA LYS A 182 9.41 21.26 -1.55
C LYS A 182 8.93 19.82 -1.67
N MET A 183 9.74 18.98 -2.30
CA MET A 183 9.45 17.58 -2.61
C MET A 183 10.73 16.75 -2.46
N VAL A 184 10.56 15.47 -2.17
CA VAL A 184 11.60 14.44 -2.13
C VAL A 184 11.14 13.20 -2.90
N GLN A 185 12.11 12.41 -3.36
CA GLN A 185 11.88 11.13 -4.03
C GLN A 185 11.65 10.01 -3.01
N GLY A 186 10.71 9.12 -3.31
CA GLY A 186 10.41 7.96 -2.47
C GLY A 186 11.46 6.83 -2.54
N TYR A 187 12.66 7.02 -2.00
CA TYR A 187 13.73 6.01 -2.01
C TYR A 187 13.49 4.85 -1.06
N ILE A 188 12.98 5.10 0.15
CA ILE A 188 12.79 4.09 1.19
C ILE A 188 11.31 3.68 1.20
N VAL A 189 11.06 2.39 0.98
CA VAL A 189 9.71 1.79 0.98
C VAL A 189 9.60 0.81 2.14
N CYS A 190 8.75 1.14 3.11
CA CYS A 190 8.47 0.30 4.26
C CYS A 190 7.34 -0.71 3.98
N PRO A 191 7.37 -1.88 4.64
CA PRO A 191 6.38 -2.93 4.43
C PRO A 191 4.99 -2.48 4.91
N ARG A 192 3.99 -2.82 4.10
CA ARG A 192 2.57 -2.62 4.39
C ARG A 192 1.86 -3.94 4.19
N TYR A 193 0.73 -4.14 4.87
CA TYR A 193 -0.13 -5.26 4.54
C TYR A 193 -0.60 -5.13 3.08
N SER A 194 -0.24 -6.13 2.29
CA SER A 194 -0.56 -6.25 0.87
C SER A 194 -0.90 -7.71 0.54
N ASP A 195 -1.22 -7.95 -0.73
CA ASP A 195 -1.58 -9.28 -1.25
C ASP A 195 -0.49 -10.36 -1.06
N ASP A 196 0.75 -9.97 -0.71
CA ASP A 196 1.85 -10.90 -0.45
C ASP A 196 2.03 -11.21 1.05
N THR A 197 1.16 -10.70 1.92
CA THR A 197 1.16 -11.00 3.36
C THR A 197 0.73 -12.46 3.58
N GLU A 198 1.48 -13.25 4.35
CA GLU A 198 1.13 -14.65 4.66
C GLU A 198 0.99 -14.88 6.18
N ILE A 199 -0.08 -15.57 6.57
CA ILE A 199 -0.19 -16.18 7.92
C ILE A 199 0.07 -17.67 7.75
N ILE A 200 1.11 -18.21 8.40
CA ILE A 200 1.50 -19.61 8.27
C ILE A 200 1.07 -20.38 9.51
N VAL A 201 0.18 -21.34 9.31
CA VAL A 201 -0.42 -22.13 10.38
C VAL A 201 0.09 -23.56 10.32
N GLY A 202 0.82 -23.99 11.36
CA GLY A 202 1.25 -25.36 11.58
C GLY A 202 0.75 -25.90 12.92
N ASN A 203 1.54 -26.74 13.58
CA ASN A 203 1.28 -27.15 14.97
C ASN A 203 1.39 -25.97 15.94
N ASN A 204 2.24 -25.00 15.58
CA ASN A 204 2.29 -23.66 16.14
C ASN A 204 1.95 -22.66 15.03
N ILE A 205 1.70 -21.40 15.41
CA ILE A 205 1.34 -20.34 14.45
C ILE A 205 2.54 -19.43 14.28
N ASP A 206 3.00 -19.32 13.04
CA ASP A 206 4.08 -18.42 12.64
C ASP A 206 3.51 -17.36 11.69
N ILE A 207 3.56 -16.10 12.11
CA ILE A 207 3.13 -14.98 11.28
C ILE A 207 4.37 -14.36 10.67
N LYS A 208 4.67 -14.70 9.40
CA LYS A 208 5.81 -14.14 8.69
C LYS A 208 5.46 -12.79 8.10
N LEU A 209 5.82 -11.74 8.83
CA LEU A 209 5.72 -10.36 8.37
C LEU A 209 7.09 -9.88 7.95
N ARG A 210 7.15 -9.22 6.78
CA ARG A 210 8.32 -8.42 6.45
C ARG A 210 8.30 -7.17 7.32
N THR A 211 9.32 -6.96 8.14
CA THR A 211 9.40 -5.81 9.06
C THR A 211 10.46 -4.78 8.67
N GLU A 212 11.14 -4.99 7.53
CA GLU A 212 12.26 -4.16 7.09
C GLU A 212 11.90 -3.31 5.86
N CYS A 213 12.22 -2.03 5.93
CA CYS A 213 12.12 -1.11 4.80
C CYS A 213 13.22 -1.43 3.76
N LEU A 214 12.87 -1.32 2.48
CA LEU A 214 13.79 -1.52 1.35
C LEU A 214 14.15 -0.19 0.73
N ILE A 215 15.35 -0.11 0.17
CA ILE A 215 15.75 1.00 -0.69
C ILE A 215 15.40 0.64 -2.14
N ASN A 216 14.60 1.48 -2.78
CA ASN A 216 14.09 1.28 -4.13
C ASN A 216 14.87 2.16 -5.13
N HIS A 217 15.84 1.57 -5.81
CA HIS A 217 16.64 2.24 -6.85
C HIS A 217 16.11 2.06 -8.28
N ASN A 218 15.22 1.08 -8.52
CA ASN A 218 14.99 0.53 -9.86
C ASN A 218 13.63 0.90 -10.49
N HIS A 219 12.85 1.77 -9.85
CA HIS A 219 11.51 2.14 -10.32
C HIS A 219 11.28 3.65 -10.25
N SER A 220 10.22 4.10 -10.94
CA SER A 220 9.72 5.49 -10.88
C SER A 220 9.50 5.90 -9.43
N LYS A 221 10.07 7.04 -9.03
CA LYS A 221 9.95 7.61 -7.68
C LYS A 221 8.97 8.76 -7.70
N ASP A 222 7.82 8.61 -7.04
CA ASP A 222 6.86 9.71 -7.01
C ASP A 222 7.39 10.89 -6.18
N PRO A 223 7.06 12.15 -6.55
CA PRO A 223 7.28 13.29 -5.70
C PRO A 223 6.39 13.23 -4.47
N VAL A 224 7.02 13.29 -3.29
CA VAL A 224 6.34 13.23 -2.00
C VAL A 224 6.76 14.43 -1.15
N TYR A 225 5.83 14.98 -0.37
CA TYR A 225 6.15 16.02 0.61
C TYR A 225 7.14 15.46 1.66
N PRO A 226 8.19 16.21 2.05
CA PRO A 226 9.27 15.69 2.89
C PRO A 226 8.82 15.09 4.22
N LEU A 227 7.94 15.79 4.93
CA LEU A 227 7.43 15.30 6.22
C LEU A 227 6.53 14.07 6.05
N ASN A 228 5.68 14.04 5.02
CA ASN A 228 4.87 12.86 4.72
C ASN A 228 5.76 11.65 4.39
N TYR A 229 6.78 11.85 3.55
CA TYR A 229 7.76 10.81 3.23
C TYR A 229 8.48 10.32 4.49
N ALA A 230 9.01 11.22 5.31
CA ALA A 230 9.70 10.85 6.55
C ALA A 230 8.82 10.02 7.49
N ILE A 231 7.53 10.36 7.61
CA ILE A 231 6.56 9.59 8.40
C ILE A 231 6.28 8.21 7.76
N TYR A 232 5.95 8.16 6.46
CA TYR A 232 5.59 6.90 5.78
C TYR A 232 6.76 5.92 5.72
N SER A 233 7.96 6.44 5.51
CA SER A 233 9.19 5.66 5.33
C SER A 233 9.94 5.42 6.65
N ASN A 234 9.29 5.65 7.79
CA ASN A 234 9.81 5.36 9.12
C ASN A 234 11.12 6.10 9.46
N LEU A 235 11.31 7.31 8.93
CA LEU A 235 12.45 8.18 9.19
C LEU A 235 12.18 9.00 10.47
N ILE A 236 11.96 8.29 11.59
CA ILE A 236 11.40 8.87 12.83
C ILE A 236 12.20 10.07 13.33
N GLU A 237 13.53 10.02 13.26
CA GLU A 237 14.39 11.11 13.75
C GLU A 237 14.28 12.36 12.86
N ILE A 238 14.28 12.19 11.53
CA ILE A 238 14.09 13.29 10.56
C ILE A 238 12.68 13.88 10.68
N ALA A 239 11.66 13.03 10.80
CA ALA A 239 10.29 13.47 11.01
C ALA A 239 10.16 14.25 12.34
N ASP A 240 10.78 13.79 13.44
CA ASP A 240 10.81 14.50 14.71
C ASP A 240 11.47 15.87 14.58
N MET A 241 12.60 15.97 13.88
CA MET A 241 13.26 17.25 13.60
C MET A 241 12.36 18.21 12.80
N MET A 242 11.68 17.72 11.76
CA MET A 242 10.75 18.54 10.95
C MET A 242 9.56 19.04 11.78
N LEU A 243 8.97 18.17 12.60
CA LEU A 243 7.85 18.51 13.47
C LEU A 243 8.26 19.53 14.55
N GLN A 244 9.46 19.39 15.13
CA GLN A 244 10.02 20.37 16.07
C GLN A 244 10.20 21.77 15.44
N LYS A 245 10.41 21.84 14.13
CA LYS A 245 10.47 23.11 13.37
C LYS A 245 9.08 23.66 13.00
N GLY A 246 8.00 23.00 13.41
CA GLY A 246 6.63 23.45 13.19
C GLY A 246 6.04 23.04 11.84
N MET A 247 6.71 22.17 11.08
CA MET A 247 6.14 21.60 9.86
C MET A 247 4.92 20.73 10.21
N LYS A 248 3.90 20.75 9.35
CA LYS A 248 2.72 19.89 9.49
C LYS A 248 2.61 18.93 8.30
N PRO A 249 2.25 17.66 8.52
CA PRO A 249 2.06 16.73 7.41
C PRO A 249 0.86 17.20 6.58
N LYS A 250 0.94 17.00 5.27
CA LYS A 250 -0.21 17.17 4.38
C LYS A 250 -1.22 16.04 4.66
N ALA A 251 -2.50 16.37 4.63
CA ALA A 251 -3.57 15.39 4.79
C ALA A 251 -3.46 14.31 3.71
N TYR A 252 -3.61 13.04 4.11
CA TYR A 252 -3.58 11.93 3.17
C TYR A 252 -4.96 11.80 2.48
N GLU A 253 -4.98 11.91 1.15
CA GLU A 253 -6.18 11.71 0.33
C GLU A 253 -6.32 10.24 -0.15
N GLY A 254 -6.04 9.28 0.73
CA GLY A 254 -6.29 7.87 0.43
C GLY A 254 -7.71 7.41 0.76
N PRO A 255 -8.06 6.16 0.43
CA PRO A 255 -9.34 5.59 0.80
C PRO A 255 -9.50 5.66 2.33
N LEU A 256 -10.58 6.31 2.75
CA LEU A 256 -10.97 6.47 4.15
C LEU A 256 -11.24 5.10 4.79
N TYR A 257 -10.93 4.92 6.07
CA TYR A 257 -11.23 3.67 6.78
C TYR A 257 -12.65 3.76 7.31
N TYR A 258 -13.34 2.62 7.28
CA TYR A 258 -14.73 2.54 7.66
C TYR A 258 -14.94 1.47 8.74
N LEU A 259 -15.72 1.72 9.80
CA LEU A 259 -16.15 0.63 10.70
C LEU A 259 -17.48 0.07 10.18
N SER A 260 -17.50 -1.22 9.84
CA SER A 260 -18.71 -1.97 9.46
C SER A 260 -19.01 -3.06 10.49
N ASN A 261 -20.29 -3.38 10.67
CA ASN A 261 -20.77 -4.43 11.58
C ASN A 261 -20.77 -5.78 10.85
N SER A 262 -19.85 -6.67 11.27
CA SER A 262 -19.78 -8.16 11.20
C SER A 262 -20.43 -9.00 10.07
N SER A 263 -20.97 -8.42 9.00
CA SER A 263 -21.46 -9.18 7.83
C SER A 263 -21.38 -8.40 6.50
N ILE A 264 -20.82 -7.19 6.52
CA ILE A 264 -20.54 -6.38 5.34
C ILE A 264 -19.04 -6.06 5.38
N PRO A 265 -18.28 -6.23 4.27
CA PRO A 265 -16.89 -5.78 4.21
C PRO A 265 -16.80 -4.35 4.74
N PHE A 266 -15.73 -4.05 5.49
CA PHE A 266 -15.37 -2.86 6.29
C PHE A 266 -16.06 -1.49 5.98
N GLN A 267 -16.61 -1.26 4.79
CA GLN A 267 -17.34 -0.07 4.35
C GLN A 267 -18.70 0.15 5.04
N ARG A 268 -18.79 1.14 5.95
CA ARG A 268 -19.74 2.31 5.93
C ARG A 268 -19.83 3.15 7.24
N LYS A 269 -18.72 3.55 7.86
CA LYS A 269 -18.64 4.78 8.71
C LYS A 269 -17.23 5.37 8.68
N GLU A 270 -17.02 6.56 8.09
CA GLU A 270 -15.70 7.23 8.01
C GLU A 270 -15.11 7.44 9.42
N ILE A 271 -14.04 6.71 9.76
CA ILE A 271 -13.35 6.80 11.06
C ILE A 271 -12.37 7.97 11.06
N PHE A 272 -11.53 8.01 10.03
CA PHE A 272 -10.54 9.07 9.89
C PHE A 272 -11.10 10.10 8.93
N LYS A 273 -11.29 11.33 9.41
CA LYS A 273 -11.25 12.49 8.51
C LYS A 273 -9.94 12.42 7.71
N ARG A 274 -9.90 12.98 6.49
CA ARG A 274 -8.66 13.07 5.68
C ARG A 274 -7.47 13.56 6.52
N SER A 275 -6.65 12.63 7.00
CA SER A 275 -5.62 12.87 8.01
C SER A 275 -4.45 11.92 7.79
N ILE A 276 -3.34 12.23 8.45
CA ILE A 276 -2.14 11.39 8.41
C ILE A 276 -2.35 10.06 9.16
N TYR A 277 -3.31 9.93 10.07
CA TYR A 277 -3.54 8.67 10.80
C TYR A 277 -4.17 7.58 9.95
N THR A 278 -4.83 7.97 8.85
CA THR A 278 -5.47 7.07 7.91
C THR A 278 -4.52 5.96 7.45
N PHE A 279 -3.25 6.19 7.14
CA PHE A 279 -2.42 5.08 6.62
C PHE A 279 -1.97 4.07 7.70
N LEU A 280 -2.01 4.42 9.00
CA LEU A 280 -1.38 3.63 10.07
C LEU A 280 -1.89 2.18 10.20
N PRO A 281 -3.20 1.87 10.06
CA PRO A 281 -3.66 0.49 10.15
C PRO A 281 -2.99 -0.46 9.15
N ARG A 282 -2.67 0.02 7.93
CA ARG A 282 -1.95 -0.72 6.89
C ARG A 282 -0.45 -0.82 7.09
N ASP A 283 0.09 -0.04 8.01
CA ASP A 283 1.53 0.07 8.21
C ASP A 283 2.00 -0.96 9.24
N MET A 284 2.90 -1.87 8.85
CA MET A 284 3.43 -2.88 9.77
C MET A 284 4.32 -2.27 10.86
N MET A 285 4.75 -1.01 10.69
CA MET A 285 5.64 -0.27 11.58
C MET A 285 4.95 0.97 12.17
N TYR A 286 3.63 0.92 12.37
CA TYR A 286 2.84 2.08 12.78
C TYR A 286 3.15 2.62 14.18
N LYS A 287 3.72 1.82 15.10
CA LYS A 287 3.81 2.16 16.53
C LYS A 287 4.65 3.41 16.80
N ASP A 288 5.85 3.49 16.23
CA ASP A 288 6.74 4.62 16.46
C ASP A 288 6.23 5.88 15.77
N LYS A 289 5.58 5.72 14.61
CA LYS A 289 4.89 6.78 13.88
C LYS A 289 3.72 7.33 14.71
N LEU A 290 2.89 6.46 15.28
CA LEU A 290 1.78 6.85 16.15
C LEU A 290 2.28 7.64 17.37
N LYS A 291 3.31 7.14 18.06
CA LYS A 291 3.92 7.83 19.21
C LYS A 291 4.45 9.20 18.81
N LEU A 292 5.13 9.30 17.66
CA LEU A 292 5.66 10.56 17.14
C LEU A 292 4.54 11.57 16.84
N LEU A 293 3.47 11.14 16.16
CA LEU A 293 2.35 12.00 15.80
C LEU A 293 1.58 12.50 17.03
N ILE A 294 1.39 11.65 18.04
CA ILE A 294 0.79 12.03 19.33
C ILE A 294 1.70 13.02 20.08
N LYS A 295 3.02 12.75 20.13
CA LYS A 295 4.02 13.62 20.79
C LYS A 295 3.94 15.06 20.27
N HIS A 296 3.71 15.24 18.97
CA HIS A 296 3.62 16.55 18.32
C HIS A 296 2.19 17.08 18.17
N ASN A 297 1.20 16.45 18.80
CA ASN A 297 -0.20 16.86 18.77
C ASN A 297 -0.73 17.09 17.35
N ILE A 298 -0.47 16.14 16.45
CA ILE A 298 -0.95 16.20 15.07
C ILE A 298 -2.44 15.90 15.02
N ASP A 299 -3.20 16.81 14.40
CA ASP A 299 -4.65 16.72 14.26
C ASP A 299 -5.10 15.51 13.41
N GLY A 300 -6.34 15.06 13.64
CA GLY A 300 -6.99 14.00 12.84
C GLY A 300 -7.05 12.63 13.51
N LEU A 301 -6.81 12.56 14.82
CA LEU A 301 -7.13 11.37 15.61
C LEU A 301 -8.64 11.09 15.61
N PRO A 302 -9.06 9.81 15.68
CA PRO A 302 -10.47 9.46 15.86
C PRO A 302 -11.01 9.98 17.19
N ASP A 303 -12.33 10.13 17.27
CA ASP A 303 -12.98 10.56 18.49
C ASP A 303 -13.30 9.37 19.43
N LYS A 304 -13.86 9.70 20.60
CA LYS A 304 -14.20 8.68 21.61
C LYS A 304 -15.27 7.70 21.11
N ASP A 305 -16.20 8.15 20.28
CA ASP A 305 -17.26 7.29 19.76
C ASP A 305 -16.68 6.24 18.80
N ASP A 306 -15.67 6.62 18.02
CA ASP A 306 -14.94 5.67 17.16
C ASP A 306 -14.21 4.59 17.98
N PHE A 307 -13.66 4.95 19.15
CA PHE A 307 -13.02 3.98 20.04
C PHE A 307 -14.02 2.99 20.65
N ILE A 308 -15.23 3.44 20.99
CA ILE A 308 -16.32 2.59 21.48
C ILE A 308 -16.78 1.64 20.37
N VAL A 309 -16.99 2.15 19.15
CA VAL A 309 -17.40 1.31 18.01
C VAL A 309 -16.33 0.25 17.71
N ALA A 310 -15.05 0.61 17.72
CA ALA A 310 -13.95 -0.35 17.50
C ALA A 310 -13.92 -1.44 18.58
N ARG A 311 -14.12 -1.09 19.86
CA ARG A 311 -14.21 -2.07 20.95
C ARG A 311 -15.38 -3.04 20.74
N ASN A 312 -16.56 -2.52 20.42
CA ASN A 312 -17.74 -3.34 20.18
C ASN A 312 -17.56 -4.27 18.98
N ASN A 313 -16.93 -3.78 17.90
CA ASN A 313 -16.59 -4.61 16.75
C ASN A 313 -15.57 -5.70 17.12
N CYS A 314 -14.56 -5.39 17.94
CA CYS A 314 -13.63 -6.41 18.45
C CYS A 314 -14.35 -7.51 19.24
N LEU A 315 -15.27 -7.16 20.15
CA LEU A 315 -16.07 -8.15 20.89
C LEU A 315 -16.93 -9.00 19.94
N ASN A 316 -17.54 -8.38 18.94
CA ASN A 316 -18.33 -9.08 17.92
C ASN A 316 -17.46 -10.03 17.09
N ASN A 317 -16.28 -9.61 16.67
CA ASN A 317 -15.33 -10.43 15.91
C ASN A 317 -14.79 -11.60 16.76
N THR A 318 -14.60 -11.37 18.07
CA THR A 318 -14.25 -12.43 19.03
C THR A 318 -15.37 -13.48 19.09
N ALA A 319 -16.61 -13.04 19.33
CA ALA A 319 -17.77 -13.90 19.41
C ALA A 319 -18.02 -14.66 18.10
N MET A 320 -17.84 -14.01 16.95
CA MET A 320 -17.93 -14.64 15.64
C MET A 320 -16.86 -15.71 15.47
N SER A 321 -15.61 -15.44 15.85
CA SER A 321 -14.51 -16.41 15.78
C SER A 321 -14.74 -17.63 16.69
N ILE A 322 -15.32 -17.43 17.88
CA ILE A 322 -15.73 -18.52 18.79
C ILE A 322 -16.80 -19.38 18.10
N LYS A 323 -17.86 -18.76 17.57
CA LYS A 323 -18.94 -19.47 16.87
C LYS A 323 -18.46 -20.22 15.64
N GLU A 324 -17.54 -19.65 14.86
CA GLU A 324 -16.95 -20.33 13.71
C GLU A 324 -16.15 -21.58 14.13
N LYS A 325 -15.38 -21.48 15.22
CA LYS A 325 -14.64 -22.62 15.78
C LYS A 325 -15.59 -23.72 16.26
N GLU A 326 -16.64 -23.35 17.01
CA GLU A 326 -17.65 -24.30 17.49
C GLU A 326 -18.39 -24.95 16.32
N SER A 327 -18.79 -24.16 15.32
CA SER A 327 -19.42 -24.65 14.09
C SER A 327 -18.54 -25.65 13.37
N TYR A 328 -17.24 -25.37 13.26
CA TYR A 328 -16.27 -26.30 12.67
C TYR A 328 -16.19 -27.61 13.46
N ILE A 329 -16.02 -27.54 14.78
CA ILE A 329 -15.94 -28.74 15.64
C ILE A 329 -17.22 -29.58 15.52
N ASN A 330 -18.38 -28.93 15.56
CA ASN A 330 -19.67 -29.61 15.43
C ASN A 330 -19.80 -30.27 14.06
N HIS A 331 -19.45 -29.56 12.98
CA HIS A 331 -19.44 -30.11 11.63
C HIS A 331 -18.54 -31.34 11.49
N MET A 332 -17.38 -31.37 12.16
CA MET A 332 -16.50 -32.54 12.13
C MET A 332 -17.06 -33.72 12.97
N ASN A 333 -17.84 -33.45 14.02
CA ASN A 333 -18.46 -34.49 14.84
C ASN A 333 -19.56 -35.28 14.12
N ASP A 334 -20.18 -34.69 13.10
CA ASP A 334 -21.27 -35.26 12.32
C ASP A 334 -21.03 -35.13 10.81
N TYR A 335 -19.77 -35.17 10.39
CA TYR A 335 -19.35 -34.98 9.00
C TYR A 335 -19.93 -36.06 8.08
N CYS A 336 -20.55 -35.65 6.99
CA CYS A 336 -21.09 -36.54 5.97
C CYS A 336 -20.21 -36.61 4.72
N TYR A 337 -20.20 -37.77 4.06
CA TYR A 337 -19.37 -38.01 2.88
C TYR A 337 -19.63 -36.94 1.80
N GLY A 338 -18.55 -36.31 1.35
CA GLY A 338 -18.58 -35.29 0.32
C GLY A 338 -18.87 -33.88 0.83
N GLU A 339 -19.05 -33.63 2.14
CA GLU A 339 -19.16 -32.26 2.65
C GLU A 339 -17.84 -31.48 2.52
N LYS A 340 -17.93 -30.15 2.38
CA LYS A 340 -16.75 -29.27 2.39
C LYS A 340 -16.41 -28.89 3.82
N ILE A 341 -15.12 -28.90 4.17
CA ILE A 341 -14.65 -28.74 5.55
C ILE A 341 -14.61 -27.27 6.03
N LEU A 342 -14.38 -26.28 5.15
CA LEU A 342 -14.16 -24.86 5.54
C LEU A 342 -15.10 -23.83 4.88
N GLU A 343 -16.03 -24.23 4.02
CA GLU A 343 -17.05 -23.29 3.55
C GLU A 343 -18.09 -23.09 4.66
N SER A 344 -18.50 -21.84 4.86
CA SER A 344 -19.47 -21.44 5.87
C SER A 344 -20.73 -22.30 5.79
N TYR A 345 -20.77 -23.37 6.58
CA TYR A 345 -21.99 -24.09 6.90
C TYR A 345 -22.75 -23.18 7.87
N ASP A 346 -23.36 -22.14 7.30
CA ASP A 346 -24.44 -21.43 7.93
C ASP A 346 -25.51 -22.50 8.24
N TRP A 347 -25.75 -22.74 9.52
CA TRP A 347 -26.82 -23.56 10.12
C TRP A 347 -28.14 -23.58 9.31
N ALA A 348 -28.43 -22.53 8.56
CA ALA A 348 -29.51 -22.43 7.60
C ALA A 348 -29.51 -23.50 6.48
N LEU A 349 -28.39 -24.19 6.16
CA LEU A 349 -28.34 -25.22 5.11
C LEU A 349 -28.65 -26.63 5.65
N ARG A 350 -28.17 -27.02 6.84
CA ARG A 350 -28.60 -28.28 7.49
C ARG A 350 -30.03 -28.21 7.99
N GLY A 351 -30.44 -27.10 8.62
CA GLY A 351 -31.83 -26.91 9.05
C GLY A 351 -32.85 -26.92 7.90
N ARG A 352 -32.44 -26.54 6.67
CA ARG A 352 -33.28 -26.66 5.46
C ARG A 352 -33.26 -28.04 4.81
N TRP A 353 -32.32 -28.91 5.18
CA TRP A 353 -32.17 -30.26 4.63
C TRP A 353 -32.71 -31.34 5.58
N GLU A 354 -32.54 -31.18 6.90
CA GLU A 354 -32.98 -32.13 7.93
C GLU A 354 -34.51 -32.25 8.07
N VAL A 355 -35.30 -31.33 7.49
CA VAL A 355 -36.78 -31.48 7.36
C VAL A 355 -37.17 -32.41 6.20
N LYS A 356 -36.30 -33.36 5.83
CA LYS A 356 -36.67 -34.50 4.95
C LYS A 356 -36.98 -35.78 5.73
N ASN A 357 -36.62 -35.86 7.02
CA ASN A 357 -36.77 -37.09 7.81
C ASN A 357 -37.75 -37.00 8.98
N ASN A 358 -38.39 -35.84 9.22
CA ASN A 358 -39.55 -35.79 10.10
C ASN A 358 -40.82 -35.66 9.26
N GLU A 359 -41.68 -36.66 9.41
CA GLU A 359 -43.05 -36.70 8.91
C GLU A 359 -43.85 -35.53 9.51
N GLU A 360 -43.83 -34.35 8.89
CA GLU A 360 -44.93 -33.40 9.01
C GLU A 360 -44.94 -32.47 7.80
N LYS A 361 -45.72 -32.90 6.80
CA LYS A 361 -46.36 -31.98 5.88
C LYS A 361 -47.18 -30.99 6.71
N ASP A 362 -47.03 -29.71 6.38
CA ASP A 362 -47.91 -28.57 6.69
C ASP A 362 -47.37 -27.60 7.74
N LYS A 363 -46.68 -26.56 7.27
CA LYS A 363 -47.27 -25.22 7.10
C LYS A 363 -46.23 -24.28 6.51
N GLY A 364 -46.62 -23.63 5.42
CA GLY A 364 -45.73 -22.84 4.58
C GLY A 364 -45.08 -21.67 5.33
N THR A 365 -43.76 -21.65 5.31
CA THR A 365 -42.93 -20.54 4.81
C THR A 365 -41.46 -20.95 4.96
N ASP A 366 -40.92 -21.80 4.09
CA ASP A 366 -39.46 -21.94 3.98
C ASP A 366 -39.04 -22.31 2.55
N ARG A 367 -38.07 -21.58 2.00
CA ARG A 367 -37.52 -21.81 0.66
C ARG A 367 -36.59 -23.02 0.70
N TYR A 368 -37.11 -24.19 0.32
CA TYR A 368 -36.29 -25.39 0.16
C TYR A 368 -35.55 -25.39 -1.19
N TRP A 369 -34.28 -25.80 -1.18
CA TRP A 369 -33.51 -26.01 -2.40
C TRP A 369 -33.83 -27.40 -2.97
N LYS A 370 -34.16 -27.48 -4.26
CA LYS A 370 -34.21 -28.78 -4.96
C LYS A 370 -32.78 -29.27 -5.18
N GLU A 371 -32.56 -30.57 -5.16
CA GLU A 371 -31.25 -31.22 -5.35
C GLU A 371 -30.49 -30.67 -6.57
N LYS A 372 -31.17 -30.51 -7.71
CA LYS A 372 -30.59 -29.92 -8.92
C LYS A 372 -30.09 -28.48 -8.75
N ASP A 373 -30.78 -27.67 -7.94
CA ASP A 373 -30.44 -26.27 -7.70
C ASP A 373 -29.29 -26.18 -6.70
N PHE A 374 -29.24 -27.11 -5.74
CA PHE A 374 -28.14 -27.28 -4.80
C PHE A 374 -26.85 -27.70 -5.52
N ILE A 375 -26.90 -28.75 -6.35
CA ILE A 375 -25.75 -29.20 -7.15
C ILE A 375 -25.29 -28.10 -8.12
N LYS A 376 -26.23 -27.37 -8.74
CA LYS A 376 -25.89 -26.25 -9.62
C LYS A 376 -25.14 -25.13 -8.90
N PHE A 377 -25.48 -24.85 -7.65
CA PHE A 377 -24.90 -23.76 -6.88
C PHE A 377 -23.62 -24.16 -6.16
N PHE A 378 -23.56 -25.37 -5.59
CA PHE A 378 -22.46 -25.84 -4.74
C PHE A 378 -21.52 -26.85 -5.43
N GLY A 379 -21.93 -27.45 -6.55
CA GLY A 379 -21.14 -28.40 -7.33
C GLY A 379 -21.06 -29.82 -6.75
N TYR A 380 -21.69 -30.10 -5.60
CA TYR A 380 -21.71 -31.43 -4.96
C TYR A 380 -23.01 -31.67 -4.20
N MET A 381 -23.25 -32.92 -3.78
CA MET A 381 -24.34 -33.31 -2.89
C MET A 381 -23.76 -34.16 -1.74
N PRO A 382 -23.94 -33.78 -0.46
CA PRO A 382 -23.57 -34.62 0.67
C PRO A 382 -24.34 -35.94 0.67
N ASN A 383 -23.72 -37.02 1.12
CA ASN A 383 -24.41 -38.28 1.41
C ASN A 383 -24.67 -38.39 2.93
N ASP A 384 -25.87 -37.96 3.33
CA ASP A 384 -26.39 -37.98 4.70
C ASP A 384 -26.52 -39.39 5.31
N LYS A 385 -26.50 -40.43 4.48
CA LYS A 385 -26.51 -41.82 4.95
C LYS A 385 -25.12 -42.32 5.31
N LYS A 386 -24.07 -41.54 5.01
CA LYS A 386 -22.66 -41.90 5.23
C LYS A 386 -21.97 -40.79 6.02
N CYS A 387 -22.34 -40.66 7.29
CA CYS A 387 -21.74 -39.70 8.21
C CYS A 387 -20.91 -40.40 9.28
N THR A 388 -19.84 -39.75 9.72
CA THR A 388 -18.96 -40.25 10.78
C THR A 388 -18.43 -39.09 11.60
N LYS A 389 -18.05 -39.39 12.84
CA LYS A 389 -17.22 -38.48 13.61
C LYS A 389 -15.81 -38.47 13.04
N LEU A 390 -15.32 -37.28 12.72
CA LEU A 390 -13.93 -37.00 12.37
C LEU A 390 -13.29 -36.14 13.45
N GLU A 391 -12.03 -36.44 13.77
CA GLU A 391 -11.26 -35.57 14.65
C GLU A 391 -11.00 -34.23 13.94
N PRO A 392 -11.30 -33.08 14.58
CA PRO A 392 -11.00 -31.78 14.00
C PRO A 392 -9.50 -31.61 13.77
N ASP A 393 -9.10 -31.07 12.62
CA ASP A 393 -7.69 -30.86 12.29
C ASP A 393 -7.10 -29.75 13.17
N ILE A 394 -5.97 -30.07 13.81
CA ILE A 394 -5.32 -29.19 14.77
C ILE A 394 -4.85 -27.86 14.15
N LYS A 395 -4.46 -27.85 12.86
CA LYS A 395 -3.99 -26.63 12.19
C LYS A 395 -5.17 -25.69 11.90
N ILE A 396 -6.31 -26.23 11.50
CA ILE A 396 -7.55 -25.44 11.36
C ILE A 396 -7.98 -24.88 12.73
N LEU A 397 -7.96 -25.71 13.79
CA LEU A 397 -8.24 -25.23 15.14
C LEU A 397 -7.28 -24.14 15.60
N ASN A 398 -5.99 -24.29 15.31
CA ASN A 398 -4.97 -23.29 15.61
C ASN A 398 -5.30 -21.95 14.94
N PHE A 399 -5.70 -21.95 13.67
CA PHE A 399 -6.11 -20.71 12.99
C PHE A 399 -7.27 -19.99 13.71
N TYR A 400 -8.31 -20.72 14.12
CA TYR A 400 -9.41 -20.14 14.90
C TYR A 400 -8.95 -19.64 16.27
N ASN A 401 -8.17 -20.45 16.99
CA ASN A 401 -7.63 -20.08 18.30
C ASN A 401 -6.78 -18.81 18.21
N MET A 402 -5.98 -18.64 17.16
CA MET A 402 -5.21 -17.42 16.92
C MET A 402 -6.09 -16.18 16.92
N LYS A 403 -7.19 -16.21 16.16
CA LYS A 403 -8.11 -15.08 16.05
C LYS A 403 -8.72 -14.77 17.42
N ILE A 404 -9.24 -15.81 18.08
CA ILE A 404 -9.88 -15.70 19.40
C ILE A 404 -8.89 -15.12 20.42
N ASP A 405 -7.69 -15.68 20.53
CA ASP A 405 -6.69 -15.26 21.51
C ASP A 405 -6.23 -13.82 21.26
N ARG A 406 -6.04 -13.43 20.00
CA ARG A 406 -5.66 -12.06 19.61
C ARG A 406 -6.76 -11.06 19.93
N TYR A 407 -8.02 -11.37 19.60
CA TYR A 407 -9.11 -10.47 19.95
C TYR A 407 -9.35 -10.40 21.46
N LYS A 408 -9.30 -11.53 22.17
CA LYS A 408 -9.41 -11.56 23.64
C LYS A 408 -8.33 -10.71 24.29
N ALA A 409 -7.09 -10.78 23.82
CA ALA A 409 -6.01 -9.94 24.32
C ALA A 409 -6.28 -8.43 24.13
N LEU A 410 -7.11 -8.04 23.16
CA LEU A 410 -7.47 -6.64 22.88
C LEU A 410 -8.73 -6.17 23.62
N CYS A 411 -9.81 -6.96 23.60
CA CYS A 411 -11.13 -6.54 24.08
C CYS A 411 -11.84 -7.54 25.02
N GLY A 412 -11.30 -8.74 25.20
CA GLY A 412 -11.95 -9.82 25.98
C GLY A 412 -11.13 -10.31 27.17
N ASN A 413 -10.12 -9.58 27.61
CA ASN A 413 -9.21 -10.04 28.65
C ASN A 413 -9.96 -10.20 29.98
N GLY A 414 -9.86 -11.38 30.59
CA GLY A 414 -10.58 -11.72 31.82
C GLY A 414 -12.06 -12.09 31.64
N LEU A 415 -12.57 -12.11 30.40
CA LEU A 415 -13.93 -12.58 30.10
C LEU A 415 -13.92 -14.04 29.62
N SER A 416 -14.89 -14.82 30.10
CA SER A 416 -15.21 -16.14 29.55
C SER A 416 -15.85 -16.04 28.16
N ASP A 417 -15.85 -17.16 27.41
CA ASP A 417 -16.52 -17.22 26.11
C ASP A 417 -18.02 -16.92 26.23
N GLU A 418 -18.67 -17.39 27.29
CA GLU A 418 -20.09 -17.12 27.57
C GLU A 418 -20.35 -15.63 27.81
N GLU A 419 -19.50 -14.96 28.60
CA GLU A 419 -19.60 -13.51 28.83
C GLU A 419 -19.39 -12.71 27.54
N ILE A 420 -18.43 -13.09 26.70
CA ILE A 420 -18.20 -12.46 25.38
C ILE A 420 -19.42 -12.65 24.47
N LEU A 421 -19.99 -13.85 24.43
CA LEU A 421 -21.20 -14.14 23.64
C LEU A 421 -22.42 -13.34 24.13
N GLN A 422 -22.55 -13.13 25.45
CA GLN A 422 -23.60 -12.28 26.02
C GLN A 422 -23.38 -10.80 25.67
N LYS A 423 -22.16 -10.29 25.84
CA LYS A 423 -21.79 -8.89 25.59
C LYS A 423 -21.83 -8.48 24.12
N SER A 424 -21.49 -9.40 23.21
CA SER A 424 -21.58 -9.19 21.76
C SER A 424 -23.02 -9.18 21.22
N SER A 425 -24.00 -9.60 22.02
CA SER A 425 -25.42 -9.52 21.63
C SER A 425 -25.89 -8.06 21.56
N LEU A 426 -26.93 -7.80 20.76
CA LEU A 426 -27.49 -6.45 20.52
C LEU A 426 -27.89 -5.66 21.80
N LYS A 427 -27.88 -6.29 22.98
CA LYS A 427 -28.29 -5.71 24.26
C LYS A 427 -27.25 -4.82 24.94
N ASP A 428 -25.94 -4.97 24.67
CA ASP A 428 -24.87 -4.21 25.37
C ASP A 428 -24.31 -3.02 24.54
N LYS A 429 -25.01 -2.62 23.46
CA LYS A 429 -24.60 -1.51 22.55
C LYS A 429 -24.47 -0.13 23.23
N ASN A 430 -24.88 0.00 24.49
CA ASN A 430 -24.78 1.22 25.29
C ASN A 430 -23.53 1.26 26.20
N SER A 431 -22.59 0.31 26.06
CA SER A 431 -21.33 0.35 26.80
C SER A 431 -20.56 1.65 26.51
N THR A 432 -20.12 2.32 27.57
CA THR A 432 -19.24 3.49 27.51
C THR A 432 -17.75 3.13 27.53
N GLU A 433 -17.43 1.84 27.60
CA GLU A 433 -16.05 1.35 27.59
C GLU A 433 -15.45 1.59 26.19
N ALA A 434 -14.34 2.30 26.15
CA ALA A 434 -13.64 2.65 24.92
C ALA A 434 -12.26 2.00 24.90
N PHE A 435 -11.73 1.71 23.71
CA PHE A 435 -10.30 1.45 23.58
C PHE A 435 -9.48 2.68 23.95
N ASP A 436 -8.31 2.46 24.56
CA ASP A 436 -7.25 3.45 24.49
C ASP A 436 -6.69 3.54 23.05
N ILE A 437 -5.97 4.61 22.75
CA ILE A 437 -5.45 4.87 21.40
C ILE A 437 -4.52 3.77 20.89
N GLU A 438 -3.70 3.16 21.75
CA GLU A 438 -2.76 2.12 21.33
C GLU A 438 -3.52 0.84 21.00
N THR A 439 -4.45 0.44 21.85
CA THR A 439 -5.33 -0.71 21.66
C THR A 439 -6.21 -0.54 20.41
N PHE A 440 -6.71 0.67 20.17
CA PHE A 440 -7.46 1.01 18.97
C PHE A 440 -6.66 0.74 17.69
N PHE A 441 -5.43 1.26 17.59
CA PHE A 441 -4.59 1.01 16.39
C PHE A 441 -4.08 -0.43 16.32
N LYS A 442 -3.85 -1.12 17.45
CA LYS A 442 -3.55 -2.56 17.46
C LYS A 442 -4.70 -3.37 16.86
N TYR A 443 -5.93 -3.05 17.23
CA TYR A 443 -7.12 -3.69 16.67
C TYR A 443 -7.25 -3.44 15.18
N LEU A 444 -7.19 -2.18 14.72
CA LEU A 444 -7.30 -1.87 13.29
C LEU A 444 -6.18 -2.50 12.45
N ASN A 445 -4.96 -2.52 12.98
CA ASN A 445 -3.82 -3.16 12.31
C ASN A 445 -3.99 -4.67 12.19
N PHE A 446 -4.55 -5.31 13.22
CA PHE A 446 -4.86 -6.75 13.20
C PHE A 446 -5.98 -7.07 12.19
N GLU A 447 -7.03 -6.25 12.13
CA GLU A 447 -8.09 -6.38 11.11
C GLU A 447 -7.53 -6.28 9.69
N GLU A 448 -6.70 -5.27 9.42
CA GLU A 448 -6.09 -5.08 8.11
C GLU A 448 -5.16 -6.26 7.74
N MET A 449 -4.40 -6.79 8.71
CA MET A 449 -3.61 -8.00 8.51
C MET A 449 -4.49 -9.17 8.09
N LEU A 450 -5.59 -9.44 8.81
CA LEU A 450 -6.51 -10.53 8.49
C LEU A 450 -7.17 -10.36 7.12
N GLU A 451 -7.49 -9.13 6.73
CA GLU A 451 -8.10 -8.83 5.44
C GLU A 451 -7.14 -9.09 4.27
N LYS A 452 -5.86 -8.70 4.41
CA LYS A 452 -4.87 -8.80 3.33
C LYS A 452 -4.10 -10.12 3.30
N ALA A 453 -3.99 -10.80 4.44
CA ALA A 453 -3.17 -11.99 4.54
C ALA A 453 -3.77 -13.20 3.82
N LYS A 454 -2.93 -13.89 3.05
CA LYS A 454 -3.17 -15.24 2.56
C LYS A 454 -2.89 -16.22 3.69
N VAL A 455 -3.89 -16.98 4.11
CA VAL A 455 -3.72 -18.00 5.15
C VAL A 455 -3.16 -19.26 4.50
N LYS A 456 -1.95 -19.64 4.91
CA LYS A 456 -1.23 -20.82 4.44
C LYS A 456 -1.10 -21.84 5.56
N ILE A 457 -1.31 -23.12 5.25
CA ILE A 457 -1.10 -24.24 6.15
C ILE A 457 0.26 -24.87 5.84
N LEU A 458 1.08 -25.06 6.87
CA LEU A 458 2.31 -25.83 6.75
C LEU A 458 1.97 -27.32 6.83
N HIS A 459 2.06 -28.02 5.71
CA HIS A 459 1.78 -29.45 5.61
C HIS A 459 2.94 -30.14 4.87
N ASN A 460 3.55 -31.13 5.50
CA ASN A 460 4.70 -31.88 4.98
C ASN A 460 5.89 -31.01 4.50
N GLY A 461 6.11 -29.86 5.15
CA GLY A 461 7.19 -28.92 4.80
C GLY A 461 6.81 -27.91 3.71
N GLU A 462 5.62 -28.03 3.11
CA GLU A 462 5.12 -27.13 2.07
C GLU A 462 4.04 -26.18 2.60
N LYS A 463 3.96 -24.99 2.01
CA LYS A 463 2.90 -24.00 2.30
C LYS A 463 1.75 -24.20 1.33
N ILE A 464 0.59 -24.59 1.83
CA ILE A 464 -0.62 -24.86 1.04
C ILE A 464 -1.68 -23.81 1.40
N ASP A 465 -2.49 -23.35 0.43
CA ASP A 465 -3.62 -22.48 0.78
C ASP A 465 -4.59 -23.19 1.73
N ILE A 466 -5.15 -22.49 2.70
CA ILE A 466 -6.05 -23.12 3.68
C ILE A 466 -7.27 -23.79 3.00
N LYS A 467 -7.75 -23.25 1.87
CA LYS A 467 -8.84 -23.86 1.09
C LYS A 467 -8.40 -25.16 0.42
N ASP A 468 -7.20 -25.18 -0.15
CA ASP A 468 -6.63 -26.37 -0.79
C ASP A 468 -6.32 -27.45 0.27
N TYR A 469 -5.83 -27.05 1.44
CA TYR A 469 -5.60 -27.96 2.56
C TYR A 469 -6.90 -28.61 3.05
N ALA A 470 -8.00 -27.85 3.12
CA ALA A 470 -9.30 -28.39 3.47
C ALA A 470 -9.81 -29.43 2.45
N GLU A 471 -9.48 -29.28 1.17
CA GLU A 471 -9.81 -30.29 0.15
C GLU A 471 -8.97 -31.57 0.33
N ILE A 472 -7.70 -31.45 0.74
CA ILE A 472 -6.88 -32.62 1.11
C ILE A 472 -7.54 -33.40 2.26
N LEU A 473 -7.92 -32.70 3.33
CA LEU A 473 -8.60 -33.32 4.48
C LEU A 473 -9.92 -33.99 4.07
N ARG A 474 -10.66 -33.38 3.12
CA ARG A 474 -11.90 -33.94 2.58
C ARG A 474 -11.67 -35.25 1.85
N GLN A 475 -10.62 -35.32 1.03
CA GLN A 475 -10.25 -36.54 0.31
C GLN A 475 -9.76 -37.65 1.26
N GLU A 476 -9.03 -37.29 2.31
CA GLU A 476 -8.62 -38.24 3.36
C GLU A 476 -9.84 -38.79 4.12
N ALA A 477 -10.80 -37.92 4.45
CA ALA A 477 -12.06 -38.31 5.07
C ALA A 477 -12.87 -39.27 4.18
N ALA A 478 -12.97 -38.98 2.88
CA ALA A 478 -13.65 -39.86 1.91
C ALA A 478 -13.03 -41.27 1.87
N LYS A 479 -11.68 -41.36 1.82
CA LYS A 479 -10.97 -42.64 1.85
C LYS A 479 -11.25 -43.46 3.11
N LYS A 480 -11.24 -42.82 4.29
CA LYS A 480 -11.56 -43.47 5.57
C LYS A 480 -13.00 -44.02 5.60
N LEU A 481 -13.93 -43.25 5.03
CA LEU A 481 -15.33 -43.63 4.92
C LEU A 481 -15.55 -44.77 3.92
N ASP A 482 -14.76 -44.84 2.84
CA ASP A 482 -14.80 -45.92 1.86
C ASP A 482 -14.12 -47.20 2.37
N SER A 483 -13.13 -47.12 3.27
CA SER A 483 -12.43 -48.28 3.86
C SER A 483 -13.13 -48.94 5.06
N ASN A 484 -14.18 -48.32 5.62
CA ASN A 484 -14.98 -48.86 6.72
C ASN A 484 -16.21 -49.69 6.23
N GLN A 485 -16.23 -50.02 4.94
CA GLN A 485 -17.11 -51.02 4.30
C GLN A 485 -16.29 -52.28 4.02
#